data_AF-A0A935MJ16-F1
#
_entry.id   AF-A0A935MJ16-F1
#
_cell.length_a   1.000
_cell.length_b   1.000
_cell.length_c   1.000
_cell.angle_alpha   90.00
_cell.angle_beta   90.00
_cell.angle_gamma   90.00
#
_symmetry.space_group_name_H-M   'P 1'
#
loop_
_entity.id
_entity.type
_entity.pdbx_description
1 polymer ?
#
loop_
_entity_poly.entity_id
_entity_poly.type
_entity_poly.pdbx_seq_one_letter_code
_entity_poly.pdbx_strand_id
1 'polypeptide(L)' 'MIRKTWAGRKLKGFRSIPAVDEESAIDVLIKLSHLAMDHETVDEIEINPLRVLAKGAVAVDVRVKLRA' A
#
# COMPACT_ATOMS: atom_id res chain seq x y z
N MET A 1 -3.00 -6.56 10.90
CA MET A 1 -4.36 -6.51 10.30
C MET A 1 -4.39 -6.96 8.85
N ILE A 2 -3.36 -6.65 8.04
CA ILE A 2 -3.34 -6.98 6.60
C ILE A 2 -3.66 -8.46 6.29
N ARG A 3 -3.14 -9.40 7.08
CA ARG A 3 -3.40 -10.85 6.93
C ARG A 3 -4.85 -11.29 7.16
N LYS A 4 -5.70 -10.42 7.73
CA LYS A 4 -7.15 -10.70 7.88
C LYS A 4 -7.90 -10.46 6.57
N THR A 5 -7.35 -9.69 5.62
CA THR A 5 -7.99 -9.45 4.33
C THR A 5 -7.67 -10.57 3.34
N TRP A 6 -8.46 -10.67 2.28
CA TRP A 6 -8.15 -11.59 1.19
C TRP A 6 -6.86 -11.19 0.47
N ALA A 7 -6.66 -9.90 0.19
CA ALA A 7 -5.47 -9.38 -0.48
C ALA A 7 -4.19 -9.63 0.34
N GLY A 8 -4.21 -9.37 1.65
CA GLY A 8 -3.03 -9.57 2.49
C GLY A 8 -2.58 -11.02 2.59
N ARG A 9 -3.52 -11.98 2.53
CA ARG A 9 -3.18 -13.41 2.47
C ARG A 9 -2.47 -13.79 1.17
N LYS A 10 -2.74 -13.10 0.06
CA LYS A 10 -2.11 -13.36 -1.26
C LYS A 10 -0.67 -12.86 -1.35
N LEU A 11 -0.22 -11.99 -0.44
CA LEU A 11 1.17 -11.53 -0.40
C LEU A 11 2.15 -12.69 -0.13
N LYS A 12 1.70 -13.76 0.55
CA LYS A 12 2.47 -15.00 0.74
C LYS A 12 2.51 -15.91 -0.49
N GLY A 13 2.01 -15.46 -1.64
CA GLY A 13 1.90 -16.24 -2.87
C GLY A 13 0.55 -16.92 -3.01
N PHE A 14 0.20 -17.32 -4.23
CA PHE A 14 -1.04 -18.04 -4.53
C PHE A 14 -0.97 -18.81 -5.84
N ARG A 15 -1.27 -20.12 -5.78
CA ARG A 15 -1.15 -21.02 -6.93
C ARG A 15 0.25 -20.93 -7.54
N SER A 16 0.36 -20.55 -8.81
CA SER A 16 1.62 -20.36 -9.54
C SER A 16 2.25 -18.98 -9.36
N ILE A 17 1.66 -18.12 -8.50
CA ILE A 17 2.18 -16.78 -8.21
C ILE A 17 3.08 -16.85 -6.97
N PRO A 18 4.35 -16.46 -7.07
CA PRO A 18 5.26 -16.48 -5.93
C PRO A 18 4.87 -15.44 -4.86
N ALA A 19 5.40 -15.62 -3.65
CA ALA A 19 5.30 -14.63 -2.60
C ALA A 19 6.01 -13.31 -2.99
N VAL A 20 5.54 -12.21 -2.41
CA VAL A 20 6.09 -10.88 -2.59
C VAL A 20 6.52 -10.31 -1.23
N ASP A 21 7.20 -9.17 -1.26
CA ASP A 21 7.72 -8.48 -0.09
C ASP A 21 6.58 -7.84 0.73
N GLU A 22 5.95 -8.64 1.60
CA GLU A 22 4.87 -8.21 2.49
C GLU A 22 5.28 -7.02 3.38
N GLU A 23 6.54 -6.96 3.81
CA GLU A 23 7.02 -5.87 4.68
C GLU A 23 7.01 -4.54 3.94
N SER A 24 7.34 -4.52 2.64
CA SER A 24 7.22 -3.30 1.85
C SER A 24 5.78 -2.79 1.73
N ALA A 25 4.78 -3.67 1.70
CA ALA A 25 3.38 -3.26 1.70
C ALA A 25 2.96 -2.67 3.06
N ILE A 26 3.47 -3.23 4.16
CA ILE A 26 3.26 -2.70 5.51
C ILE A 26 3.92 -1.32 5.66
N ASP A 27 5.16 -1.18 5.18
CA ASP A 27 5.91 0.08 5.19
C ASP A 27 5.17 1.19 4.42
N VAL A 28 4.61 0.88 3.24
CA VAL A 28 3.76 1.83 2.49
C VAL A 28 2.55 2.28 3.32
N LEU A 29 1.85 1.36 3.99
CA LEU A 29 0.68 1.72 4.82
C LEU A 29 1.08 2.63 6.00
N ILE A 30 2.21 2.36 6.65
CA ILE A 30 2.73 3.18 7.75
C ILE A 30 3.11 4.57 7.23
N LYS A 31 3.82 4.64 6.10
CA LYS A 31 4.21 5.91 5.47
C LYS A 31 3.01 6.74 5.03
N LEU A 32 1.97 6.10 4.49
CA LEU A 32 0.70 6.79 4.18
C LEU A 32 0.05 7.35 5.45
N SER A 33 0.08 6.62 6.56
CA SER A 33 -0.42 7.10 7.85
C SER A 33 0.35 8.33 8.33
N HIS A 34 1.68 8.32 8.27
CA HIS A 34 2.49 9.48 8.63
C HIS A 34 2.22 10.66 7.70
N LEU A 35 2.15 10.43 6.38
CA LEU A 35 1.88 11.48 5.40
C LEU A 35 0.51 12.14 5.64
N ALA A 36 -0.51 11.36 5.99
CA ALA A 36 -1.83 11.90 6.34
C ALA A 36 -1.80 12.72 7.66
N MET A 37 -0.93 12.38 8.61
CA MET A 37 -0.78 13.12 9.87
C MET A 37 0.05 14.40 9.70
N ASP A 38 1.08 14.36 8.86
CA ASP A 38 2.02 15.48 8.66
C ASP A 38 1.45 16.57 7.73
N HIS A 39 0.42 16.25 6.94
CA HIS A 39 -0.18 17.15 5.97
C HIS A 39 -1.69 17.34 6.20
N GLU A 40 -2.06 18.28 7.07
CA GLU A 40 -3.46 18.60 7.38
C GLU A 40 -4.27 19.09 6.18
N THR A 41 -3.65 19.54 5.09
CA THR A 41 -4.38 19.96 3.88
C THR A 41 -4.87 18.78 3.05
N VAL A 42 -4.39 17.56 3.32
CA VAL A 42 -4.81 16.36 2.59
C VAL A 42 -6.17 15.89 3.10
N ASP A 43 -7.12 15.74 2.18
CA ASP A 43 -8.44 15.17 2.43
C ASP A 43 -8.46 13.65 2.13
N GLU A 44 -7.81 13.24 1.05
CA GLU A 44 -7.76 11.84 0.61
C GLU A 44 -6.44 11.53 -0.10
N ILE A 45 -5.87 10.33 0.13
CA ILE A 45 -4.79 9.76 -0.68
C ILE A 45 -5.18 8.35 -1.09
N GLU A 46 -5.12 8.08 -2.39
CA GLU A 46 -5.34 6.75 -2.96
C GLU A 46 -4.10 6.33 -3.76
N ILE A 47 -3.64 5.09 -3.53
CA ILE A 47 -2.69 4.42 -4.41
C ILE A 47 -3.42 3.26 -5.08
N ASN A 48 -3.64 3.38 -6.39
CA ASN A 48 -4.33 2.34 -7.15
C ASN A 48 -3.90 2.35 -8.63
N PRO A 49 -3.02 1.43 -9.08
CA PRO A 49 -2.54 0.26 -8.35
C PRO A 49 -1.25 0.49 -7.54
N LEU A 50 -1.15 -0.18 -6.37
CA LEU A 50 0.11 -0.45 -5.68
C LEU A 50 0.62 -1.83 -6.11
N ARG A 51 1.82 -1.90 -6.70
CA ARG A 51 2.45 -3.15 -7.09
C ARG A 51 3.52 -3.56 -6.09
N VAL A 52 3.28 -4.65 -5.37
CA VAL A 52 4.27 -5.27 -4.48
C VAL A 52 5.11 -6.26 -5.29
N LEU A 53 6.44 -6.16 -5.19
CA LEU A 53 7.40 -6.95 -5.96
C LEU A 53 8.06 -8.00 -5.05
N ALA A 54 8.95 -8.82 -5.63
CA ALA A 54 9.78 -9.74 -4.83
C ALA A 54 10.67 -9.02 -3.81
N LYS A 55 10.99 -7.74 -4.08
CA LYS A 55 11.67 -6.82 -3.18
C LYS A 55 11.11 -5.42 -3.39
N GLY A 56 10.54 -4.82 -2.35
CA GLY A 56 9.93 -3.50 -2.39
C GLY A 56 8.54 -3.45 -3.03
N ALA A 57 7.99 -2.24 -3.07
CA ALA A 57 6.70 -1.93 -3.69
C ALA A 57 6.80 -0.63 -4.51
N VAL A 58 5.96 -0.51 -5.54
CA VAL A 58 5.88 0.64 -6.44
C VAL A 58 4.43 1.11 -6.52
N ALA A 59 4.20 2.37 -6.19
CA ALA A 59 2.95 3.06 -6.50
C ALA A 59 2.97 3.41 -7.99
N VAL A 60 2.12 2.76 -8.78
CA VAL A 60 2.06 2.97 -10.24
C VAL A 60 1.26 4.23 -10.56
N ASP A 61 0.21 4.47 -9.79
CA ASP A 61 -0.62 5.66 -9.85
C ASP A 61 -1.00 6.11 -8.43
N VAL A 62 -1.09 7.42 -8.24
CA VAL A 62 -1.42 8.05 -6.96
C VAL A 62 -2.31 9.25 -7.21
N ARG A 63 -3.42 9.31 -6.49
CA ARG A 63 -4.33 10.46 -6.48
C ARG A 63 -4.39 11.06 -5.08
N VAL A 64 -4.32 12.39 -5.01
CA VAL A 64 -4.44 13.13 -3.76
C VAL A 64 -5.53 14.19 -3.92
N LYS A 65 -6.46 14.23 -2.98
CA LYS A 65 -7.45 15.29 -2.85
C LYS A 65 -7.05 16.19 -1.70
N LEU A 66 -7.09 17.50 -1.92
CA LEU A 66 -6.82 18.50 -0.89
C LEU A 66 -8.13 19.09 -0.37
N ARG A 67 -8.12 19.55 0.88
CA ARG A 67 -9.19 20.34 1.48
C ARG A 67 -9.24 21.71 0.79
N ALA A 68 -10.45 22.23 0.59
CA ALA A 68 -10.68 23.58 0.09
C ALA A 68 -10.39 24.63 1.16
#